data_AF-A0A379URE0-F1
#
_entry.id   AF-A0A379URE0-F1
#
_cell.length_a   1.000
_cell.length_b   1.000
_cell.length_c   1.000
_cell.angle_alpha   90.00
_cell.angle_beta   90.00
_cell.angle_gamma   90.00
#
_symmetry.space_group_name_H-M   'P 1'
#
loop_
_entity.id
_entity.type
_entity.pdbx_description
1 polymer ?
#
loop_
_entity_poly.entity_id
_entity_poly.type
_entity_poly.pdbx_seq_one_letter_code
_entity_poly.pdbx_strand_id
1 'polypeptide(L)'
;MRLVLSSLIVIAGLLSSQATAATAPEQTASADIRDSGFVYCVSGQVNTFNPQKASSGLIVDTLAAQLYDRLLDVDPYTYRLVPELAESWKCWITGNVPFSPAPRRFLSKNRLFTPTRKLNADDVVFTFQRIFDRRHPWHNINGSSFPYFDSLQFADNVKSVRKLDNNTVEFRLTQPDASFLWHLATHYASVMSAEYAAQLSRKDRQELLDRQPVGTGLSSFRSTVPGSLFVSSATMGFGAANR
;
A
#
# COMPACT_ATOMS: atom_id res chain seq x y z
N MET A 1 -89.75 -10.42 55.75
CA MET A 1 -88.99 -9.28 56.31
C MET A 1 -87.87 -8.95 55.32
N ARG A 2 -87.96 -7.80 54.64
CA ARG A 2 -86.94 -7.03 53.88
C ARG A 2 -86.06 -7.80 52.84
N LEU A 3 -86.29 -7.67 51.52
CA LEU A 3 -85.78 -6.66 50.57
C LEU A 3 -84.24 -6.46 50.60
N VAL A 4 -83.55 -6.71 49.46
CA VAL A 4 -82.86 -5.71 48.61
C VAL A 4 -82.02 -6.40 47.50
N LEU A 5 -82.21 -5.94 46.25
CA LEU A 5 -81.38 -6.17 45.05
C LEU A 5 -79.94 -5.65 45.24
N SER A 6 -78.93 -6.25 44.58
CA SER A 6 -77.84 -5.47 43.98
C SER A 6 -77.02 -6.25 42.94
N SER A 7 -76.91 -5.61 41.78
CA SER A 7 -76.12 -5.96 40.60
C SER A 7 -74.62 -5.72 40.81
N LEU A 8 -73.76 -6.56 40.22
CA LEU A 8 -72.32 -6.31 40.00
C LEU A 8 -71.92 -7.13 38.76
N ILE A 9 -72.03 -6.57 37.55
CA ILE A 9 -71.00 -5.83 36.79
C ILE A 9 -69.70 -6.63 36.60
N VAL A 10 -69.57 -7.12 35.36
CA VAL A 10 -68.40 -7.71 34.70
C VAL A 10 -67.27 -6.68 34.62
N ILE A 11 -66.06 -7.04 35.04
CA ILE A 11 -64.83 -6.32 34.66
C ILE A 11 -63.86 -7.34 34.06
N ALA A 12 -63.73 -7.26 32.74
CA ALA A 12 -62.75 -7.98 31.95
C ALA A 12 -61.34 -7.42 32.24
N GLY A 13 -60.42 -8.29 32.65
CA GLY A 13 -59.02 -7.94 32.86
C GLY A 13 -58.30 -7.71 31.53
N LEU A 14 -58.01 -6.45 31.21
CA LEU A 14 -57.01 -6.08 30.22
C LEU A 14 -55.61 -6.30 30.82
N LEU A 15 -54.95 -7.39 30.42
CA LEU A 15 -53.51 -7.58 30.60
C LEU A 15 -52.79 -6.78 29.49
N SER A 16 -52.37 -5.57 29.81
CA SER A 16 -51.50 -4.75 28.96
C SER A 16 -50.08 -5.32 28.98
N SER A 17 -49.69 -5.96 27.89
CA SER A 17 -48.32 -6.35 27.58
C SER A 17 -47.45 -5.11 27.37
N GLN A 18 -46.54 -4.82 28.31
CA GLN A 18 -45.51 -3.81 28.11
C GLN A 18 -44.41 -4.37 27.20
N ALA A 19 -44.38 -3.90 25.96
CA ALA A 19 -43.28 -4.13 25.05
C ALA A 19 -42.11 -3.21 25.46
N THR A 20 -41.09 -3.77 26.10
CA THR A 20 -39.79 -3.10 26.24
C THR A 20 -39.16 -2.96 24.86
N ALA A 21 -39.17 -1.73 24.32
CA ALA A 21 -38.39 -1.39 23.15
C ALA A 21 -36.90 -1.52 23.51
N ALA A 22 -36.22 -2.49 22.90
CA ALA A 22 -34.78 -2.62 22.99
C ALA A 22 -34.14 -1.37 22.36
N THR A 23 -33.42 -0.60 23.16
CA THR A 23 -32.58 0.51 22.71
C THR A 23 -31.60 -0.04 21.67
N ALA A 24 -31.72 0.44 20.43
CA ALA A 24 -30.72 0.15 19.40
C ALA A 24 -29.35 0.66 19.87
N PRO A 25 -28.26 -0.08 19.62
CA PRO A 25 -26.92 0.36 20.03
C PRO A 25 -26.61 1.70 19.37
N GLU A 26 -26.23 2.67 20.20
CA GLU A 26 -25.79 3.99 19.80
C GLU A 26 -24.62 3.85 18.81
N GLN A 27 -24.90 4.18 17.55
CA GLN A 27 -23.90 4.17 16.49
C GLN A 27 -22.94 5.32 16.78
N THR A 28 -21.78 5.01 17.34
CA THR A 28 -20.76 6.00 17.68
C THR A 28 -20.45 6.83 16.44
N ALA A 29 -20.73 8.14 16.49
CA ALA A 29 -20.45 9.05 15.39
C ALA A 29 -18.94 8.98 15.09
N SER A 30 -18.60 8.51 13.88
CA SER A 30 -17.24 8.58 13.38
C SER A 30 -16.82 10.04 13.32
N ALA A 31 -15.67 10.39 13.91
CA ALA A 31 -15.08 11.72 13.79
C ALA A 31 -15.02 12.15 12.31
N ASP A 32 -15.33 13.41 12.00
CA ASP A 32 -15.24 13.94 10.63
C ASP A 32 -13.75 13.99 10.23
N ILE A 33 -13.43 13.48 9.04
CA ILE A 33 -12.07 13.53 8.47
C ILE A 33 -11.59 14.98 8.36
N ARG A 34 -12.51 15.95 8.26
CA ARG A 34 -12.21 17.39 8.22
C ARG A 34 -11.64 17.93 9.53
N ASP A 35 -11.85 17.26 10.66
CA ASP A 35 -11.38 17.72 11.96
C ASP A 35 -9.93 17.30 12.25
N SER A 36 -9.40 16.30 11.54
CA SER A 36 -8.10 15.69 11.84
C SER A 36 -7.25 15.32 10.61
N GLY A 37 -7.69 15.75 9.42
CA GLY A 37 -7.03 15.45 8.15
C GLY A 37 -7.35 16.49 7.06
N PHE A 38 -6.99 16.16 5.83
CA PHE A 38 -7.33 16.95 4.65
C PHE A 38 -8.03 16.08 3.61
N VAL A 39 -8.93 16.69 2.83
CA VAL A 39 -9.61 16.03 1.72
C VAL A 39 -9.03 16.58 0.42
N TYR A 40 -8.49 15.69 -0.41
CA TYR A 40 -7.96 16.04 -1.73
C TYR A 40 -8.86 15.45 -2.82
N CYS A 41 -9.57 16.33 -3.53
CA CYS A 41 -10.48 15.93 -4.60
C CYS A 41 -9.71 15.74 -5.90
N VAL A 42 -9.87 14.56 -6.51
CA VAL A 42 -9.15 14.15 -7.71
C VAL A 42 -10.11 13.59 -8.74
N SER A 43 -9.84 13.87 -10.01
CA SER A 43 -10.59 13.31 -11.12
C SER A 43 -9.96 11.98 -11.53
N GLY A 44 -10.79 10.95 -11.69
CA GLY A 44 -10.35 9.63 -12.17
C GLY A 44 -10.72 8.49 -11.21
N GLN A 45 -10.85 7.29 -11.77
CA GLN A 45 -11.08 6.07 -11.00
C GLN A 45 -9.75 5.40 -10.64
N VAL A 46 -9.62 4.97 -9.38
CA VAL A 46 -8.49 4.18 -8.91
C VAL A 46 -8.82 2.70 -9.07
N ASN A 47 -8.13 2.01 -9.98
CA ASN A 47 -8.28 0.57 -10.21
C ASN A 47 -7.15 -0.27 -9.57
N THR A 48 -6.05 0.37 -9.20
CA THR A 48 -4.87 -0.21 -8.54
C THR A 48 -4.21 0.84 -7.66
N PHE A 49 -3.60 0.42 -6.57
CA PHE A 49 -2.68 1.26 -5.79
C PHE A 49 -1.22 0.93 -6.06
N ASN A 50 -0.93 -0.05 -6.91
CA ASN A 50 0.42 -0.37 -7.35
C ASN A 50 0.85 0.55 -8.52
N PRO A 51 1.85 1.43 -8.33
CA PRO A 51 2.35 2.29 -9.40
C PRO A 51 2.95 1.54 -10.59
N GLN A 52 3.53 0.35 -10.37
CA GLN A 52 4.11 -0.50 -11.41
C GLN A 52 3.08 -0.98 -12.44
N LYS A 53 1.79 -1.03 -12.06
CA LYS A 53 0.68 -1.46 -12.92
C LYS A 53 -0.05 -0.31 -13.59
N ALA A 54 0.28 0.93 -13.23
CA ALA A 54 -0.30 2.13 -13.81
C ALA A 54 0.57 2.65 -14.95
N SER A 55 -0.04 3.33 -15.92
CA SER A 55 0.68 4.02 -17.00
C SER A 55 0.98 5.47 -16.67
N SER A 56 0.12 6.17 -15.94
CA SER A 56 0.29 7.55 -15.49
C SER A 56 -0.81 7.96 -14.50
N GLY A 57 -0.81 9.24 -14.08
CA GLY A 57 -1.93 9.88 -13.42
C GLY A 57 -1.92 9.67 -11.91
N LEU A 58 -3.10 9.71 -11.30
CA LEU A 58 -3.28 9.80 -9.85
C LEU A 58 -2.45 8.78 -9.06
N ILE A 59 -2.37 7.54 -9.53
CA ILE A 59 -1.65 6.46 -8.84
C ILE A 59 -0.16 6.77 -8.75
N VAL A 60 0.42 7.25 -9.86
CA VAL A 60 1.86 7.49 -9.99
C VAL A 60 2.23 8.84 -9.40
N ASP A 61 1.49 9.89 -9.73
CA ASP A 61 1.88 11.27 -9.44
C ASP A 61 1.53 11.70 -8.01
N THR A 62 0.54 11.07 -7.38
CA THR A 62 0.07 11.47 -6.04
C THR A 62 0.15 10.34 -5.03
N LEU A 63 -0.41 9.16 -5.35
CA LEU A 63 -0.56 8.10 -4.36
C LEU A 63 0.75 7.35 -4.12
N ALA A 64 1.59 7.19 -5.15
CA ALA A 64 2.89 6.54 -5.02
C ALA A 64 3.74 7.23 -3.94
N ALA A 65 3.89 8.56 -4.03
CA ALA A 65 4.67 9.37 -3.09
C ALA A 65 4.11 9.37 -1.66
N GLN A 66 2.84 9.02 -1.46
CA GLN A 66 2.24 8.91 -0.13
C GLN A 66 2.42 7.52 0.48
N LEU A 67 2.35 6.48 -0.35
CA LEU A 67 2.25 5.08 0.09
C LEU A 67 3.58 4.32 0.01
N TYR A 68 4.49 4.74 -0.85
CA TYR A 68 5.72 4.03 -1.17
C TYR A 68 6.91 4.98 -1.23
N ASP A 69 8.10 4.41 -1.06
CA ASP A 69 9.36 5.05 -1.39
C ASP A 69 10.09 4.21 -2.46
N ARG A 70 11.09 4.80 -3.11
CA ARG A 70 11.94 4.16 -4.13
C ARG A 70 13.37 4.01 -3.62
N LEU A 71 14.21 3.32 -4.38
CA LEU A 71 15.65 3.22 -4.04
C LEU A 71 16.34 4.58 -4.10
N LEU A 72 16.01 5.36 -5.12
CA LEU A 72 16.57 6.67 -5.41
C LEU A 72 15.42 7.67 -5.58
N ASP A 73 15.70 8.95 -5.35
CA ASP A 73 14.82 10.04 -5.71
C ASP A 73 15.54 11.06 -6.60
N VAL A 74 14.81 12.04 -7.10
CA VAL A 74 15.33 13.16 -7.89
C VAL A 74 15.09 14.43 -7.10
N ASP A 75 16.16 15.17 -6.80
CA ASP A 75 16.05 16.48 -6.19
C ASP A 75 15.30 17.44 -7.14
N PRO A 76 14.18 18.06 -6.71
CA PRO A 76 13.33 18.85 -7.59
C PRO A 76 13.95 20.19 -8.02
N TYR A 77 15.04 20.63 -7.38
CA TYR A 77 15.71 21.89 -7.66
C TYR A 77 16.99 21.69 -8.48
N THR A 78 17.76 20.65 -8.16
CA THR A 78 19.04 20.37 -8.80
C THR A 78 18.94 19.32 -9.91
N TYR A 79 17.81 18.59 -9.98
CA TYR A 79 17.60 17.47 -10.90
C TYR A 79 18.72 16.43 -10.82
N ARG A 80 19.22 16.18 -9.62
CA ARG A 80 20.23 15.15 -9.35
C ARG A 80 19.60 13.98 -8.63
N LEU A 81 20.13 12.80 -8.89
CA LEU A 81 19.77 11.61 -8.14
C LEU A 81 20.22 11.74 -6.69
N VAL A 82 19.31 11.49 -5.76
CA VAL A 82 19.57 11.50 -4.32
C VAL A 82 19.16 10.16 -3.69
N PRO A 83 19.80 9.77 -2.57
CA PRO A 83 19.38 8.62 -1.76
C PRO A 83 17.92 8.73 -1.27
N GLU A 84 17.17 7.62 -1.27
CA GLU A 84 15.86 7.53 -0.61
C GLU A 84 15.76 6.29 0.28
N LEU A 85 15.50 5.11 -0.30
CA LEU A 85 15.64 3.83 0.42
C LEU A 85 17.06 3.29 0.35
N ALA A 86 17.83 3.58 -0.70
CA ALA A 86 19.23 3.22 -0.79
C ALA A 86 20.11 4.38 -0.34
N GLU A 87 20.96 4.18 0.67
CA GLU A 87 21.87 5.21 1.19
C GLU A 87 22.99 5.54 0.21
N SER A 88 23.41 4.54 -0.58
CA SER A 88 24.43 4.71 -1.60
C SER A 88 24.28 3.66 -2.70
N TRP A 89 24.85 3.98 -3.86
CA TRP A 89 24.99 3.10 -5.00
C TRP A 89 26.36 3.26 -5.64
N LYS A 90 26.84 2.23 -6.33
CA LYS A 90 28.06 2.29 -7.13
C LYS A 90 27.76 1.76 -8.52
N CYS A 91 28.19 2.45 -9.56
CA CYS A 91 28.06 1.98 -10.93
C CYS A 91 29.38 1.39 -11.40
N TRP A 92 29.40 0.10 -11.71
CA TRP A 92 30.55 -0.56 -12.30
C TRP A 92 30.42 -0.60 -13.82
N ILE A 93 31.54 -0.46 -14.53
CA ILE A 93 31.61 -0.55 -16.00
C ILE A 93 31.07 -1.90 -16.51
N THR A 94 31.13 -2.94 -15.67
CA THR A 94 30.61 -4.28 -15.95
C THR A 94 29.09 -4.40 -15.91
N GLY A 95 28.36 -3.32 -15.59
CA GLY A 95 26.89 -3.31 -15.47
C GLY A 95 26.37 -3.82 -14.12
N ASN A 96 27.24 -3.96 -13.11
CA ASN A 96 26.82 -4.27 -11.74
C ASN A 96 26.52 -2.97 -10.99
N VAL A 97 25.43 -2.95 -10.22
CA VAL A 97 25.02 -1.80 -9.41
C VAL A 97 24.58 -2.27 -8.03
N PRO A 98 25.49 -2.33 -7.04
CA PRO A 98 25.10 -2.58 -5.65
C PRO A 98 24.41 -1.36 -5.03
N PHE A 99 23.31 -1.59 -4.33
CA PHE A 99 22.59 -0.63 -3.51
C PHE A 99 22.64 -1.08 -2.06
N SER A 100 22.84 -0.13 -1.13
CA SER A 100 22.74 -0.39 0.31
C SER A 100 21.46 0.19 0.88
N PRO A 101 20.39 -0.60 1.16
CA PRO A 101 19.17 -0.07 1.74
C PRO A 101 19.37 0.43 3.18
N ALA A 102 18.77 1.59 3.47
CA ALA A 102 18.84 2.26 4.76
C ALA A 102 18.29 1.35 5.88
N PRO A 103 19.05 1.07 6.96
CA PRO A 103 18.71 0.06 7.97
C PRO A 103 17.55 0.45 8.91
N ARG A 104 16.75 1.48 8.59
CA ARG A 104 15.76 2.05 9.51
C ARG A 104 14.42 2.40 8.87
N ARG A 105 14.11 1.93 7.66
CA ARG A 105 12.76 2.11 7.10
C ARG A 105 11.83 0.98 7.53
N PHE A 106 10.70 1.35 8.12
CA PHE A 106 9.64 0.41 8.48
C PHE A 106 8.70 0.25 7.29
N LEU A 107 7.98 -0.87 7.25
CA LEU A 107 6.83 -1.03 6.37
C LEU A 107 5.59 -0.46 7.08
N SER A 108 4.67 0.12 6.32
CA SER A 108 3.39 0.60 6.83
C SER A 108 2.47 -0.56 7.20
N LYS A 109 1.71 -0.42 8.29
CA LYS A 109 0.67 -1.39 8.67
C LYS A 109 -0.65 -1.09 7.97
N ASN A 110 -1.43 -2.11 7.67
CA ASN A 110 -2.82 -1.95 7.23
C ASN A 110 -3.73 -2.92 8.00
N ARG A 111 -5.03 -2.95 7.70
CA ARG A 111 -5.99 -3.81 8.41
C ARG A 111 -5.69 -5.32 8.27
N LEU A 112 -5.01 -5.73 7.21
CA LEU A 112 -4.73 -7.14 6.91
C LEU A 112 -3.30 -7.58 7.29
N PHE A 113 -2.42 -6.62 7.59
CA PHE A 113 -0.99 -6.87 7.74
C PHE A 113 -0.37 -5.94 8.78
N THR A 114 0.37 -6.55 9.70
CA THR A 114 1.28 -5.87 10.63
C THR A 114 2.69 -6.40 10.35
N PRO A 115 3.64 -5.54 9.92
CA PRO A 115 5.00 -5.97 9.64
C PRO A 115 5.67 -6.57 10.88
N THR A 116 6.38 -7.69 10.70
CA THR A 116 7.18 -8.29 11.78
C THR A 116 8.66 -7.91 11.68
N ARG A 117 9.09 -7.41 10.51
CA ARG A 117 10.45 -6.94 10.26
C ARG A 117 10.49 -5.58 9.56
N LYS A 118 11.68 -4.98 9.53
CA LYS A 118 11.98 -3.79 8.74
C LYS A 118 12.16 -4.15 7.26
N LEU A 119 12.16 -3.11 6.42
CA LEU A 119 12.56 -3.21 5.02
C LEU A 119 13.97 -3.82 4.93
N ASN A 120 14.16 -4.77 4.02
CA ASN A 120 15.46 -5.38 3.76
C ASN A 120 15.65 -5.68 2.25
N ALA A 121 16.78 -6.26 1.90
CA ALA A 121 17.10 -6.62 0.52
C ALA A 121 16.09 -7.58 -0.14
N ASP A 122 15.36 -8.40 0.63
CA ASP A 122 14.37 -9.34 0.08
C ASP A 122 13.19 -8.59 -0.55
N ASP A 123 12.80 -7.44 0.01
CA ASP A 123 11.71 -6.60 -0.51
C ASP A 123 12.07 -5.99 -1.86
N VAL A 124 13.30 -5.50 -1.99
CA VAL A 124 13.81 -4.94 -3.25
C VAL A 124 13.92 -6.03 -4.30
N VAL A 125 14.53 -7.17 -3.96
CA VAL A 125 14.67 -8.32 -4.87
C VAL A 125 13.29 -8.78 -5.36
N PHE A 126 12.34 -8.98 -4.45
CA PHE A 126 10.96 -9.34 -4.79
C PHE A 126 10.31 -8.33 -5.75
N THR A 127 10.42 -7.04 -5.42
CA THR A 127 9.81 -5.95 -6.19
C THR A 127 10.27 -5.97 -7.65
N PHE A 128 11.59 -6.05 -7.88
CA PHE A 128 12.12 -6.00 -9.23
C PHE A 128 12.04 -7.35 -9.95
N GLN A 129 12.22 -8.48 -9.26
CA GLN A 129 12.00 -9.81 -9.86
C GLN A 129 10.57 -9.98 -10.35
N ARG A 130 9.58 -9.45 -9.62
CA ARG A 130 8.19 -9.43 -10.08
C ARG A 130 8.04 -8.74 -11.45
N ILE A 131 8.83 -7.72 -11.73
CA ILE A 131 8.77 -6.95 -12.99
C ILE A 131 9.49 -7.70 -14.12
N PHE A 132 10.78 -8.04 -13.95
CA PHE A 132 11.60 -8.53 -15.06
C PHE A 132 11.48 -10.04 -15.30
N ASP A 133 11.26 -10.85 -14.26
CA ASP A 133 11.18 -12.30 -14.40
C ASP A 133 9.75 -12.74 -14.69
N ARG A 134 9.49 -13.06 -15.96
CA ARG A 134 8.19 -13.54 -16.44
C ARG A 134 7.73 -14.86 -15.82
N ARG A 135 8.65 -15.64 -15.22
CA ARG A 135 8.36 -16.89 -14.53
C ARG A 135 8.12 -16.69 -13.03
N HIS A 136 8.34 -15.48 -12.52
CA HIS A 136 8.13 -15.20 -11.11
C HIS A 136 6.63 -15.38 -10.75
N PRO A 137 6.28 -16.05 -9.63
CA PRO A 137 4.90 -16.34 -9.28
C PRO A 137 3.98 -15.11 -9.18
N TRP A 138 4.57 -13.94 -8.92
CA TRP A 138 3.86 -12.66 -8.80
C TRP A 138 3.78 -11.83 -10.08
N HIS A 139 4.42 -12.27 -11.17
CA HIS A 139 4.49 -11.49 -12.41
C HIS A 139 3.09 -11.31 -13.05
N ASN A 140 2.30 -12.38 -13.10
CA ASN A 140 0.99 -12.39 -13.74
C ASN A 140 -0.18 -12.01 -12.80
N ILE A 141 0.10 -11.74 -11.52
CA ILE A 141 -0.93 -11.35 -10.55
C ILE A 141 -1.45 -9.96 -10.91
N ASN A 142 -2.78 -9.85 -11.01
CA ASN A 142 -3.49 -8.65 -11.50
C ASN A 142 -3.02 -8.22 -12.91
N GLY A 143 -2.73 -9.20 -13.77
CA GLY A 143 -2.29 -9.02 -15.15
C GLY A 143 -0.78 -9.07 -15.30
N SER A 144 -0.29 -9.29 -16.52
CA SER A 144 1.14 -9.50 -16.82
C SER A 144 1.90 -8.23 -17.24
N SER A 145 1.21 -7.12 -17.50
CA SER A 145 1.87 -5.90 -18.01
C SER A 145 2.35 -4.97 -16.90
N PHE A 146 3.54 -4.41 -17.10
CA PHE A 146 4.13 -3.35 -16.30
C PHE A 146 4.43 -2.16 -17.23
N PRO A 147 3.43 -1.32 -17.57
CA PRO A 147 3.47 -0.47 -18.77
C PRO A 147 4.73 0.38 -18.92
N TYR A 148 5.18 1.02 -17.84
CA TYR A 148 6.40 1.82 -17.84
C TYR A 148 7.64 0.95 -18.14
N PHE A 149 7.82 -0.15 -17.41
CA PHE A 149 8.98 -1.04 -17.58
C PHE A 149 8.97 -1.82 -18.89
N ASP A 150 7.79 -2.19 -19.38
CA ASP A 150 7.59 -2.81 -20.69
C ASP A 150 8.04 -1.86 -21.81
N SER A 151 7.68 -0.57 -21.71
CA SER A 151 8.08 0.45 -22.71
C SER A 151 9.59 0.68 -22.80
N LEU A 152 10.31 0.39 -21.71
CA LEU A 152 11.77 0.51 -21.61
C LEU A 152 12.49 -0.79 -21.98
N GLN A 153 11.76 -1.86 -22.28
CA GLN A 153 12.32 -3.21 -22.43
C GLN A 153 13.18 -3.61 -21.22
N PHE A 154 12.76 -3.18 -20.01
CA PHE A 154 13.54 -3.34 -18.78
C PHE A 154 13.90 -4.81 -18.51
N ALA A 155 13.00 -5.73 -18.86
CA ALA A 155 13.21 -7.16 -18.71
C ALA A 155 14.36 -7.71 -19.57
N ASP A 156 14.65 -7.09 -20.71
CA ASP A 156 15.73 -7.51 -21.60
C ASP A 156 17.08 -6.94 -21.13
N ASN A 157 17.05 -5.79 -20.45
CA ASN A 157 18.25 -5.12 -19.93
C ASN A 157 18.68 -5.64 -18.54
N VAL A 158 17.78 -6.11 -17.69
CA VAL A 158 18.14 -6.62 -16.36
C VAL A 158 18.41 -8.13 -16.39
N LYS A 159 19.68 -8.50 -16.28
CA LYS A 159 20.12 -9.90 -16.26
C LYS A 159 19.81 -10.60 -14.94
N SER A 160 20.01 -9.92 -13.81
CA SER A 160 19.66 -10.48 -12.49
C SER A 160 19.55 -9.42 -11.42
N VAL A 161 18.68 -9.64 -10.45
CA VAL A 161 18.62 -8.89 -9.18
C VAL A 161 18.84 -9.89 -8.05
N ARG A 162 19.91 -9.70 -7.28
CA ARG A 162 20.34 -10.64 -6.25
C ARG A 162 20.58 -9.93 -4.92
N LYS A 163 20.20 -10.62 -3.86
CA LYS A 163 20.60 -10.27 -2.50
C LYS A 163 22.05 -10.69 -2.27
N LEU A 164 22.93 -9.75 -1.93
CA LEU A 164 24.29 -10.05 -1.47
C LEU A 164 24.31 -10.25 0.04
N ASP A 165 23.57 -9.42 0.77
CA ASP A 165 23.31 -9.54 2.21
C ASP A 165 21.96 -8.88 2.57
N ASN A 166 21.59 -8.80 3.85
CA ASN A 166 20.30 -8.23 4.28
C ASN A 166 20.10 -6.75 3.90
N ASN A 167 21.18 -6.02 3.64
CA ASN A 167 21.23 -4.61 3.35
C ASN A 167 22.06 -4.32 2.10
N THR A 168 22.22 -5.29 1.20
CA THR A 168 22.89 -5.07 -0.08
C THR A 168 22.19 -5.86 -1.18
N VAL A 169 21.78 -5.13 -2.23
CA VAL A 169 21.16 -5.69 -3.43
C VAL A 169 22.02 -5.35 -4.62
N GLU A 170 22.31 -6.34 -5.47
CA GLU A 170 23.02 -6.15 -6.71
C GLU A 170 22.06 -6.28 -7.89
N PHE A 171 22.03 -5.25 -8.74
CA PHE A 171 21.49 -5.35 -10.08
C PHE A 171 22.62 -5.63 -11.06
N ARG A 172 22.42 -6.60 -11.93
CA ARG A 172 23.31 -6.89 -13.05
C ARG A 172 22.58 -6.64 -14.35
N LEU A 173 23.12 -5.75 -15.17
CA LEU A 173 22.59 -5.43 -16.48
C LEU A 173 23.21 -6.32 -17.56
N THR A 174 22.49 -6.48 -18.65
CA THR A 174 22.94 -7.19 -19.86
C THR A 174 23.96 -6.33 -20.60
N GLN A 175 23.75 -5.01 -20.61
CA GLN A 175 24.65 -4.00 -21.19
C GLN A 175 24.69 -2.75 -20.29
N PRO A 176 25.76 -1.94 -20.33
CA PRO A 176 25.78 -0.66 -19.63
C PRO A 176 24.66 0.27 -20.11
N ASP A 177 23.83 0.73 -19.17
CA ASP A 177 22.73 1.65 -19.43
C ASP A 177 22.82 2.85 -18.50
N ALA A 178 23.05 4.03 -19.09
CA ALA A 178 23.18 5.29 -18.35
C ALA A 178 21.86 5.77 -17.74
N SER A 179 20.72 5.33 -18.28
CA SER A 179 19.38 5.72 -17.85
C SER A 179 18.85 4.83 -16.72
N PHE A 180 19.51 3.70 -16.42
CA PHE A 180 19.06 2.71 -15.46
C PHE A 180 18.72 3.31 -14.09
N LEU A 181 19.59 4.15 -13.53
CA LEU A 181 19.37 4.78 -12.22
C LEU A 181 18.16 5.73 -12.24
N TRP A 182 17.93 6.42 -13.35
CA TRP A 182 16.78 7.31 -13.51
C TRP A 182 15.47 6.53 -13.51
N HIS A 183 15.44 5.36 -14.15
CA HIS A 183 14.27 4.48 -14.10
C HIS A 183 13.97 4.03 -12.66
N LEU A 184 14.99 3.74 -11.86
CA LEU A 184 14.84 3.39 -10.44
C LEU A 184 14.41 4.57 -9.55
N ALA A 185 14.59 5.81 -10.01
CA ALA A 185 14.16 7.01 -9.29
C ALA A 185 12.72 7.43 -9.59
N THR A 186 12.07 6.78 -10.56
CA THR A 186 10.66 7.06 -10.88
C THR A 186 9.71 6.41 -9.89
N HIS A 187 8.51 6.99 -9.72
CA HIS A 187 7.46 6.42 -8.87
C HIS A 187 7.02 5.02 -9.27
N TYR A 188 7.23 4.61 -10.53
CA TYR A 188 6.99 3.24 -10.99
C TYR A 188 7.90 2.23 -10.28
N ALA A 189 9.10 2.62 -9.85
CA ALA A 189 10.07 1.77 -9.16
C ALA A 189 9.86 1.70 -7.62
N SER A 190 8.63 1.94 -7.17
CA SER A 190 8.23 1.85 -5.76
C SER A 190 8.49 0.46 -5.17
N VAL A 191 9.13 0.40 -3.99
CA VAL A 191 9.49 -0.85 -3.31
C VAL A 191 8.29 -1.42 -2.53
N MET A 192 8.06 -2.73 -2.67
CA MET A 192 6.94 -3.46 -2.06
C MET A 192 7.40 -4.48 -1.03
N SER A 193 6.53 -4.78 -0.06
CA SER A 193 6.82 -5.79 0.96
C SER A 193 6.74 -7.22 0.42
N ALA A 194 7.88 -7.91 0.44
CA ALA A 194 7.95 -9.36 0.19
C ALA A 194 7.29 -10.16 1.33
N GLU A 195 7.35 -9.65 2.57
CA GLU A 195 6.68 -10.27 3.72
C GLU A 195 5.16 -10.28 3.55
N TYR A 196 4.59 -9.15 3.13
CA TYR A 196 3.16 -9.05 2.87
C TYR A 196 2.73 -9.95 1.72
N ALA A 197 3.50 -9.98 0.63
CA ALA A 197 3.29 -10.89 -0.47
C ALA A 197 3.28 -12.35 0.01
N ALA A 198 4.28 -12.79 0.77
CA ALA A 198 4.32 -14.14 1.32
C ALA A 198 3.10 -14.47 2.20
N GLN A 199 2.63 -13.53 3.02
CA GLN A 199 1.40 -13.70 3.79
C GLN A 199 0.17 -13.89 2.89
N LEU A 200 0.04 -13.08 1.84
CA LEU A 200 -1.07 -13.18 0.89
C LEU A 200 -1.06 -14.48 0.10
N SER A 201 0.11 -14.97 -0.33
CA SER A 201 0.24 -16.29 -0.96
C SER A 201 -0.25 -17.42 -0.06
N ARG A 202 0.08 -17.38 1.24
CA ARG A 202 -0.40 -18.40 2.20
C ARG A 202 -1.90 -18.36 2.44
N LYS A 203 -2.53 -17.20 2.19
CA LYS A 203 -3.97 -16.98 2.37
C LYS A 203 -4.75 -17.13 1.07
N ASP A 204 -4.07 -17.40 -0.05
CA ASP A 204 -4.64 -17.40 -1.41
C ASP A 204 -5.36 -16.08 -1.76
N ARG A 205 -4.71 -14.96 -1.42
CA ARG A 205 -5.23 -13.59 -1.61
C ARG A 205 -4.25 -12.66 -2.33
N GLN A 206 -3.52 -13.19 -3.31
CA GLN A 206 -2.47 -12.48 -4.05
C GLN A 206 -3.00 -11.22 -4.74
N GLU A 207 -4.27 -11.20 -5.15
CA GLU A 207 -4.92 -10.05 -5.79
C GLU A 207 -4.92 -8.80 -4.91
N LEU A 208 -4.80 -8.96 -3.59
CA LEU A 208 -4.81 -7.86 -2.64
C LEU A 208 -3.51 -7.05 -2.61
N LEU A 209 -2.39 -7.57 -3.12
CA LEU A 209 -1.11 -6.84 -3.09
C LEU A 209 -1.22 -5.46 -3.76
N ASP A 210 -1.93 -5.41 -4.89
CA ASP A 210 -2.10 -4.17 -5.66
C ASP A 210 -3.35 -3.38 -5.28
N ARG A 211 -4.23 -3.93 -4.43
CA ARG A 211 -5.48 -3.30 -3.98
C ARG A 211 -5.44 -2.80 -2.54
N GLN A 212 -4.57 -3.36 -1.71
CA GLN A 212 -4.38 -3.02 -0.30
C GLN A 212 -2.88 -2.82 -0.06
N PRO A 213 -2.34 -1.68 -0.49
CA PRO A 213 -0.90 -1.46 -0.59
C PRO A 213 -0.24 -1.51 0.80
N VAL A 214 0.96 -2.08 0.82
CA VAL A 214 1.91 -2.03 1.94
C VAL A 214 3.25 -1.56 1.36
N GLY A 215 3.55 -0.30 1.61
CA GLY A 215 4.83 0.32 1.26
C GLY A 215 5.52 0.91 2.48
N THR A 216 6.50 1.77 2.23
CA THR A 216 7.29 2.46 3.26
C THR A 216 6.96 3.96 3.36
N GLY A 217 6.01 4.44 2.57
CA GLY A 217 5.68 5.86 2.51
C GLY A 217 5.12 6.42 3.82
N LEU A 218 5.02 7.74 3.87
CA LEU A 218 4.59 8.51 5.05
C LEU A 218 3.18 8.16 5.53
N SER A 219 2.33 7.65 4.64
CA SER A 219 0.94 7.32 4.93
C SER A 219 0.67 5.83 4.75
N SER A 220 -0.18 5.29 5.62
CA SER A 220 -0.65 3.90 5.58
C SER A 220 -2.07 3.82 5.04
N PHE A 221 -2.33 2.80 4.22
CA PHE A 221 -3.66 2.50 3.70
C PHE A 221 -4.65 2.17 4.82
N ARG A 222 -5.84 2.80 4.79
CA ARG A 222 -6.94 2.50 5.72
C ARG A 222 -8.09 1.80 5.01
N SER A 223 -8.69 2.46 4.03
CA SER A 223 -9.85 1.94 3.33
C SER A 223 -10.03 2.59 1.97
N THR A 224 -10.85 1.96 1.14
CA THR A 224 -11.29 2.54 -0.13
C THR A 224 -12.74 2.19 -0.36
N VAL A 225 -13.52 3.18 -0.79
CA VAL A 225 -14.86 3.03 -1.35
C VAL A 225 -14.69 3.10 -2.87
N PRO A 226 -14.91 1.99 -3.60
CA PRO A 226 -14.74 1.97 -5.05
C PRO A 226 -15.48 3.11 -5.74
N GLY A 227 -14.74 3.89 -6.54
CA GLY A 227 -15.31 5.03 -7.29
C GLY A 227 -15.63 6.27 -6.46
N SER A 228 -15.22 6.34 -5.19
CA SER A 228 -15.60 7.48 -4.33
C SER A 228 -14.46 8.02 -3.48
N LEU A 229 -13.85 7.19 -2.62
CA LEU A 229 -12.99 7.69 -1.55
C LEU A 229 -11.83 6.74 -1.28
N PHE A 230 -10.63 7.31 -1.19
CA PHE A 230 -9.45 6.66 -0.64
C PHE A 230 -9.13 7.30 0.71
N VAL A 231 -8.90 6.48 1.74
CA VAL A 231 -8.51 6.95 3.07
C VAL A 231 -7.15 6.38 3.42
N SER A 232 -6.24 7.26 3.83
CA SER A 232 -4.95 6.92 4.40
C SER A 232 -4.74 7.69 5.70
N SER A 233 -3.76 7.25 6.49
CA SER A 233 -3.40 7.92 7.74
C SER A 233 -1.89 7.99 7.87
N ALA A 234 -1.38 9.09 8.40
CA ALA A 234 0.05 9.24 8.67
C ALA A 234 0.59 8.08 9.53
N THR A 235 1.75 7.55 9.13
CA THR A 235 2.42 6.47 9.82
C THR A 235 3.30 7.06 10.92
N MET A 236 2.86 6.95 12.19
CA MET A 236 3.62 7.44 13.34
C MET A 236 5.00 6.78 13.43
N GLY A 237 6.04 7.58 13.69
CA GLY A 237 7.43 7.12 13.82
C GLY A 237 8.27 7.23 12.55
N PHE A 238 7.70 7.67 11.42
CA PHE A 238 8.46 8.02 10.22
C PHE A 238 9.00 9.44 10.37
N GLY A 239 10.17 9.54 11.01
CA GLY A 239 10.93 10.79 11.05
C GLY A 239 11.36 11.20 9.65
N ALA A 240 11.14 12.48 9.34
CA ALA A 240 11.83 13.20 8.28
C ALA A 240 13.33 13.25 8.61
N ALA A 241 14.05 12.15 8.41
CA ALA A 241 15.49 12.18 8.30
C ALA A 241 15.80 12.74 6.91
N ASN A 242 15.87 14.07 6.81
CA ASN A 242 16.19 14.88 5.63
C ASN A 242 15.41 14.51 4.36
N ARG A 243 14.21 15.06 4.20
CA ARG A 243 13.74 15.47 2.86
C ARG A 243 14.31 16.84 2.56
#